data_AF-A0A7C6QLC5-F1
#
_entry.id   AF-A0A7C6QLC5-F1
#
_cell.length_a   1.000
_cell.length_b   1.000
_cell.length_c   1.000
_cell.angle_alpha   90.00
_cell.angle_beta   90.00
_cell.angle_gamma   90.00
#
_symmetry.space_group_name_H-M   'P 1'
#
loop_
_entity.id
_entity.type
_entity.pdbx_description
1 polymer ?
#
loop_
_entity_poly.entity_id
_entity_poly.type
_entity_poly.pdbx_seq_one_letter_code
_entity_poly.pdbx_strand_id
1 'polypeptide(L)'
;MFDPNTRCVYLAELRPPSGFKLDRAIATTFSLDLLALLMAPVSMVYSDLQDREAPLQNPVALLESLRQTTGRFAVFCQQGRILVPRADTLLYSYLERAVVEVQPPGKGVFHPKVWVLRFLGEDDGQQVVFYRFLCLS
;
A
#
# COMPACT_ATOMS: atom_id res chain seq x y z
N MET A 1 4.86 -6.89 -19.89
CA MET A 1 6.02 -6.40 -19.14
C MET A 1 5.82 -4.91 -18.94
N PHE A 2 5.79 -4.42 -17.70
CA PHE A 2 5.56 -3.00 -17.44
C PHE A 2 6.75 -2.15 -17.91
N ASP A 3 6.48 -0.95 -18.41
CA ASP A 3 7.53 0.01 -18.75
C ASP A 3 8.21 0.52 -17.46
N PRO A 4 9.54 0.38 -17.33
CA PRO A 4 10.28 0.74 -16.12
C PRO A 4 10.24 2.24 -15.77
N ASN A 5 9.83 3.12 -16.69
CA ASN A 5 9.69 4.56 -16.44
C ASN A 5 8.30 4.97 -15.93
N THR A 6 7.31 4.07 -15.91
CA THR A 6 5.93 4.40 -15.59
C THR A 6 5.60 4.12 -14.11
N ARG A 7 6.15 4.93 -13.18
CA ARG A 7 5.79 4.87 -11.73
C ARG A 7 4.29 5.00 -11.46
N CYS A 8 3.55 5.67 -12.35
CA CYS A 8 2.09 5.82 -12.25
C CYS A 8 1.32 4.50 -12.44
N VAL A 9 1.86 3.52 -13.17
CA VAL A 9 1.15 2.25 -13.42
C VAL A 9 1.10 1.40 -12.15
N TYR A 10 2.22 1.27 -11.44
CA TYR A 10 2.27 0.51 -10.18
C TYR A 10 1.28 1.03 -9.14
N LEU A 11 1.25 2.35 -8.88
CA LEU A 11 0.34 2.92 -7.87
C LEU A 11 -1.13 2.88 -8.30
N ALA A 12 -1.41 2.91 -9.61
CA ALA A 12 -2.76 2.73 -10.14
C ALA A 12 -3.27 1.31 -9.88
N GLU A 13 -2.41 0.30 -10.03
CA GLU A 13 -2.75 -1.11 -9.73
C GLU A 13 -2.98 -1.39 -8.25
N LEU A 14 -2.64 -0.47 -7.35
CA LEU A 14 -2.97 -0.58 -5.92
C LEU A 14 -4.36 -0.02 -5.59
N ARG A 15 -4.98 0.75 -6.49
CA ARG A 15 -6.27 1.38 -6.23
C ARG A 15 -7.40 0.35 -6.19
N PRO A 16 -8.32 0.45 -5.22
CA PRO A 16 -9.56 -0.33 -5.26
C PRO A 16 -10.30 -0.15 -6.60
N PRO A 17 -10.86 -1.23 -7.18
CA PRO A 17 -11.83 -1.09 -8.27
C PRO A 17 -13.02 -0.20 -7.86
N SER A 18 -13.76 0.33 -8.84
CA SER A 18 -14.99 1.09 -8.58
C SER A 18 -15.98 0.27 -7.76
N GLY A 19 -16.54 0.85 -6.70
CA GLY A 19 -17.47 0.17 -5.79
C GLY A 19 -16.81 -0.76 -4.76
N PHE A 20 -15.47 -0.86 -4.75
CA PHE A 20 -14.72 -1.66 -3.79
C PHE A 20 -13.87 -0.79 -2.86
N LYS A 21 -13.61 -1.30 -1.65
CA LYS A 21 -12.67 -0.71 -0.68
C LYS A 21 -11.62 -1.73 -0.29
N LEU A 22 -10.40 -1.26 0.01
CA LEU A 22 -9.35 -2.15 0.50
C LEU A 22 -9.76 -2.74 1.85
N ASP A 23 -9.66 -4.06 2.00
CA ASP A 23 -9.82 -4.74 3.28
C ASP A 23 -8.49 -5.17 3.87
N ARG A 24 -7.66 -5.87 3.08
CA ARG A 24 -6.33 -6.34 3.49
C ARG A 24 -5.35 -6.27 2.34
N ALA A 25 -4.07 -6.03 2.63
CA ALA A 25 -3.00 -6.28 1.67
C ALA A 25 -1.76 -6.90 2.30
N ILE A 26 -1.03 -7.67 1.49
CA ILE A 26 0.31 -8.15 1.81
C ILE A 26 1.21 -7.71 0.68
N ALA A 27 2.33 -7.10 1.01
CA ALA A 27 3.37 -6.73 0.08
C ALA A 27 4.68 -7.38 0.46
N THR A 28 5.51 -7.67 -0.53
CA THR A 28 6.89 -8.08 -0.32
C THR A 28 7.81 -7.23 -1.20
N THR A 29 9.01 -6.94 -0.68
CA THR A 29 10.08 -6.32 -1.45
C THR A 29 11.43 -6.69 -0.84
N PHE A 30 12.52 -6.55 -1.60
CA PHE A 30 13.85 -6.67 -1.03
C PHE A 30 14.24 -5.40 -0.27
N SER A 31 14.29 -4.27 -1.00
CA SER A 31 14.55 -2.95 -0.43
C SER A 31 13.24 -2.20 -0.27
N LEU A 32 13.09 -1.53 0.86
CA LEU A 32 11.93 -0.71 1.16
C LEU A 32 12.32 0.75 1.32
N ASP A 33 11.77 1.62 0.49
CA ASP A 33 11.83 3.08 0.68
C ASP A 33 10.52 3.52 1.35
N LEU A 34 10.60 4.15 2.54
CA LEU A 34 9.39 4.53 3.29
C LEU A 34 8.58 5.64 2.62
N LEU A 35 9.21 6.52 1.85
CA LEU A 35 8.48 7.53 1.07
C LEU A 35 7.71 6.86 -0.07
N ALA A 36 8.34 5.91 -0.76
CA ALA A 36 7.67 5.12 -1.80
C ALA A 36 6.52 4.29 -1.22
N LEU A 37 6.71 3.68 -0.05
CA LEU A 37 5.65 2.94 0.63
C LEU A 37 4.47 3.85 1.02
N LEU A 38 4.74 5.07 1.48
CA LEU A 38 3.69 6.03 1.85
C LEU A 38 2.77 6.39 0.66
N MET A 39 3.26 6.29 -0.58
CA MET A 39 2.45 6.54 -1.77
C MET A 39 1.37 5.47 -2.00
N ALA A 40 1.54 4.25 -1.48
CA ALA A 40 0.57 3.17 -1.61
C ALA A 40 -0.77 3.47 -0.88
N PRO A 41 -0.82 3.76 0.43
CA PRO A 41 -2.05 4.15 1.09
C PRO A 41 -2.64 5.44 0.52
N VAL A 42 -1.80 6.39 0.07
CA VAL A 42 -2.27 7.60 -0.61
C VAL A 42 -3.05 7.26 -1.88
N SER A 43 -2.53 6.36 -2.72
CA SER A 43 -3.24 5.97 -3.95
C SER A 43 -4.53 5.22 -3.65
N MET A 44 -4.55 4.39 -2.61
CA MET A 44 -5.72 3.63 -2.17
C MET A 44 -6.84 4.51 -1.61
N VAL A 45 -6.50 5.54 -0.81
CA VAL A 45 -7.47 6.50 -0.25
C VAL A 45 -8.04 7.43 -1.33
N TYR A 46 -7.19 7.94 -2.22
CA TYR A 46 -7.64 8.87 -3.27
C TYR A 46 -8.60 8.25 -4.31
N SER A 47 -8.69 6.92 -4.36
CA SER A 47 -9.66 6.23 -5.23
C SER A 47 -11.09 6.24 -4.66
N ASP A 48 -11.26 6.42 -3.35
CA ASP A 48 -12.57 6.46 -2.66
C ASP A 48 -13.23 7.85 -2.75
N LEU A 49 -12.49 8.84 -3.25
CA LEU A 49 -12.88 10.25 -3.27
C LEU A 49 -13.36 10.60 -4.68
N GLN A 50 -14.68 10.52 -4.90
CA GLN A 50 -15.32 10.93 -6.15
C GLN A 50 -15.07 12.41 -6.47
N ASP A 51 -14.82 13.22 -5.44
CA ASP A 51 -14.54 14.65 -5.56
C ASP A 51 -13.11 14.96 -5.10
N ARG A 52 -12.27 15.48 -5.99
CA ARG A 52 -10.83 15.67 -5.73
C ARG A 52 -10.54 16.85 -4.80
N GLU A 53 -11.50 17.75 -4.61
CA GLU A 53 -11.37 18.92 -3.73
C GLU A 53 -11.81 18.67 -2.28
N ALA A 54 -12.78 17.78 -2.06
CA ALA A 54 -13.30 17.41 -0.74
C ALA A 54 -12.23 16.98 0.30
N PRO A 55 -11.16 16.24 -0.05
CA PRO A 55 -10.13 15.80 0.91
C PRO A 55 -9.25 16.94 1.39
N LEU A 56 -9.04 17.95 0.55
CA LEU A 56 -8.26 19.15 0.88
C LEU A 56 -9.04 20.08 1.81
N GLN A 57 -10.36 19.97 1.84
CA GLN A 57 -11.23 20.71 2.75
C GLN A 57 -11.22 20.13 4.17
N ASN A 58 -10.80 18.88 4.36
CA ASN A 58 -10.66 18.28 5.70
C ASN A 58 -9.35 17.46 5.84
N PRO A 59 -8.22 18.13 6.11
CA PRO A 59 -6.92 17.48 6.29
C PRO A 59 -6.90 16.41 7.37
N VAL A 60 -7.68 16.56 8.44
CA VAL A 60 -7.75 15.59 9.54
C VAL A 60 -8.40 14.29 9.08
N ALA A 61 -9.50 14.37 8.32
CA ALA A 61 -10.15 13.20 7.75
C ALA A 61 -9.24 12.44 6.77
N LEU A 62 -8.44 13.16 5.99
CA LEU A 62 -7.44 12.55 5.10
C LEU A 62 -6.36 11.80 5.91
N LEU A 63 -5.83 12.42 6.97
CA LEU A 63 -4.82 11.80 7.83
C LEU A 63 -5.36 10.54 8.53
N GLU A 64 -6.59 10.57 9.03
CA GLU A 64 -7.23 9.38 9.60
C GLU A 64 -7.48 8.30 8.55
N SER A 65 -7.87 8.66 7.33
CA SER A 65 -8.05 7.70 6.24
C SER A 65 -6.74 7.00 5.85
N LEU A 66 -5.64 7.76 5.83
CA LEU A 66 -4.29 7.20 5.64
C LEU A 66 -3.90 6.27 6.79
N ARG A 67 -4.12 6.67 8.03
CA ARG A 67 -3.84 5.85 9.23
C ARG A 67 -4.65 4.55 9.24
N GLN A 68 -5.92 4.61 8.84
CA GLN A 68 -6.76 3.41 8.74
C GLN A 68 -6.33 2.49 7.61
N THR A 69 -5.95 3.06 6.46
CA THR A 69 -5.53 2.28 5.28
C THR A 69 -4.19 1.59 5.51
N THR A 70 -3.24 2.27 6.15
CA THR A 70 -1.95 1.67 6.58
C THR A 70 -2.15 0.51 7.54
N GLY A 71 -3.12 0.61 8.46
CA GLY A 71 -3.50 -0.50 9.33
C GLY A 71 -4.11 -1.72 8.65
N ARG A 72 -4.35 -1.68 7.33
CA ARG A 72 -4.91 -2.80 6.55
C ARG A 72 -3.85 -3.61 5.80
N PHE A 73 -2.60 -3.17 5.75
CA PHE A 73 -1.57 -3.92 5.04
C PHE A 73 -0.32 -4.21 5.85
N ALA A 74 0.36 -5.31 5.47
CA ALA A 74 1.67 -5.68 5.96
C ALA A 74 2.67 -5.75 4.81
N VAL A 75 3.85 -5.20 4.99
CA VAL A 75 4.94 -5.17 4.02
C VAL A 75 6.13 -5.89 4.60
N PHE A 76 6.51 -6.98 3.96
CA PHE A 76 7.68 -7.75 4.31
C PHE A 76 8.88 -7.26 3.50
N CYS A 77 9.99 -6.94 4.16
CA CYS A 77 11.22 -6.53 3.50
C CYS A 77 12.44 -7.27 4.05
N GLN A 78 13.55 -7.29 3.32
CA GLN A 78 14.79 -7.86 3.84
C GLN A 78 15.27 -7.03 5.04
N GLN A 79 15.65 -7.72 6.12
CA GLN A 79 16.25 -7.07 7.29
C GLN A 79 17.47 -6.22 6.90
N GLY A 80 17.52 -4.99 7.40
CA GLY A 80 18.57 -4.01 7.12
C GLY A 80 18.46 -3.33 5.75
N ARG A 81 17.34 -3.51 5.03
CA ARG A 81 17.11 -2.90 3.70
C ARG A 81 15.98 -1.88 3.68
N ILE A 82 15.74 -1.20 4.79
CA ILE A 82 14.83 -0.06 4.89
C ILE A 82 15.61 1.24 4.69
N LEU A 83 15.22 2.02 3.68
CA LEU A 83 15.66 3.39 3.48
C LEU A 83 14.66 4.34 4.15
N VAL A 84 15.11 4.99 5.21
CA VAL A 84 14.36 6.04 5.92
C VAL A 84 14.73 7.41 5.33
N PRO A 85 13.78 8.15 4.75
CA PRO A 85 14.02 9.51 4.24
C PRO A 85 14.46 10.47 5.34
N ARG A 86 15.26 11.49 4.98
CA ARG A 86 15.72 12.53 5.93
C ARG A 86 14.65 13.54 6.33
N ALA A 87 13.49 13.52 5.66
CA ALA A 87 12.41 14.44 5.97
C ALA A 87 11.67 13.96 7.22
N ASP A 88 11.63 14.80 8.25
CA ASP A 88 10.92 14.49 9.48
C ASP A 88 9.41 14.64 9.25
N THR A 89 8.70 13.51 9.14
CA THR A 89 7.24 13.47 9.09
C THR A 89 6.67 12.39 9.99
N LEU A 90 5.65 12.76 10.78
CA LEU A 90 4.90 11.83 11.62
C LEU A 90 4.18 10.74 10.80
N LEU A 91 4.00 10.96 9.49
CA LEU A 91 3.36 9.98 8.61
C LEU A 91 4.11 8.65 8.54
N TYR A 92 5.43 8.64 8.76
CA TYR A 92 6.20 7.40 8.80
C TYR A 92 5.84 6.53 10.02
N SER A 93 5.39 7.12 11.13
CA SER A 93 4.92 6.36 12.29
C SER A 93 3.70 5.48 11.97
N TYR A 94 2.90 5.85 10.96
CA TYR A 94 1.75 5.04 10.53
C TYR A 94 2.19 3.76 9.81
N LEU A 95 3.40 3.75 9.24
CA LEU A 95 3.96 2.61 8.52
C LEU A 95 4.69 1.63 9.45
N GLU A 96 5.12 2.05 10.63
CA GLU A 96 5.92 1.22 11.54
C GLU A 96 5.27 -0.13 11.83
N ARG A 97 3.96 -0.15 12.07
CA ARG A 97 3.22 -1.40 12.33
C ARG A 97 2.94 -2.23 11.09
N ALA A 98 3.05 -1.62 9.91
CA ALA A 98 2.85 -2.29 8.63
C ALA A 98 4.14 -2.98 8.16
N VAL A 99 5.32 -2.51 8.57
CA VAL A 99 6.61 -3.02 8.08
C VAL A 99 7.11 -4.18 8.94
N VAL A 100 7.46 -5.29 8.29
CA VAL A 100 8.02 -6.48 8.92
C VAL A 100 9.35 -6.82 8.24
N GLU A 101 10.44 -6.72 8.98
CA GLU A 101 11.75 -7.15 8.50
C GLU A 101 11.87 -8.67 8.55
N VAL A 102 12.31 -9.26 7.44
CA VAL A 102 12.47 -10.70 7.25
C VAL A 102 13.95 -11.02 7.21
N GLN A 103 14.35 -11.98 8.05
CA GLN A 103 15.65 -12.62 8.01
C GLN A 103 15.48 -14.08 7.57
N PRO A 104 15.80 -14.42 6.31
CA PRO A 104 15.72 -15.80 5.84
C PRO A 104 16.65 -16.73 6.64
N PRO A 105 16.30 -18.01 6.81
CA PRO A 105 17.20 -18.97 7.43
C PRO A 105 18.47 -19.18 6.58
N GLY A 106 19.60 -19.39 7.24
CA GLY A 106 20.88 -19.63 6.58
C GLY A 106 21.44 -18.39 5.87
N LYS A 107 21.94 -18.59 4.64
CA LYS A 107 22.56 -17.52 3.80
C LYS A 107 21.61 -17.00 2.70
N GLY A 108 20.30 -17.19 2.87
CA GLY A 108 19.28 -16.80 1.90
C GLY A 108 19.02 -15.29 1.83
N VAL A 109 18.35 -14.86 0.77
CA VAL A 109 17.94 -13.46 0.56
C VAL A 109 16.43 -13.39 0.35
N PHE A 110 15.74 -12.51 1.07
CA PHE A 110 14.31 -12.25 0.90
C PHE A 110 14.11 -11.31 -0.29
N HIS A 111 13.87 -11.89 -1.48
CA HIS A 111 13.74 -11.12 -2.72
C HIS A 111 12.37 -11.18 -3.46
N PRO A 112 11.25 -11.69 -2.89
CA PRO A 112 9.96 -11.61 -3.59
C PRO A 112 9.51 -10.15 -3.69
N LYS A 113 8.85 -9.80 -4.81
CA LYS A 113 8.30 -8.47 -5.06
C LYS A 113 6.88 -8.60 -5.55
N VAL A 114 5.97 -8.83 -4.61
CA VAL A 114 4.57 -9.08 -4.94
C VAL A 114 3.64 -8.24 -4.08
N TRP A 115 2.43 -8.04 -4.58
CA TRP A 115 1.28 -7.62 -3.80
C TRP A 115 0.17 -8.65 -3.89
N VAL A 116 -0.50 -8.90 -2.76
CA VAL A 116 -1.79 -9.58 -2.69
C VAL A 116 -2.74 -8.60 -2.03
N LEU A 117 -3.79 -8.20 -2.73
CA LEU A 117 -4.78 -7.24 -2.27
C LEU A 117 -6.14 -7.93 -2.20
N ARG A 118 -6.84 -7.73 -1.09
CA ARG A 118 -8.25 -8.11 -0.90
C ARG A 118 -9.09 -6.84 -0.81
N PHE A 119 -10.12 -6.77 -1.63
CA PHE A 119 -11.08 -5.69 -1.64
C PHE A 119 -12.48 -6.22 -1.34
N LEU A 120 -13.29 -5.39 -0.68
CA LEU A 120 -14.70 -5.66 -0.38
C LEU A 120 -15.56 -4.67 -1.13
N GLY A 121 -16.61 -5.16 -1.78
CA GLY A 121 -17.65 -4.36 -2.41
C GLY A 121 -19.02 -4.91 -2.04
N GLU A 122 -20.06 -4.34 -2.65
CA GLU A 122 -21.44 -4.79 -2.52
C GLU A 122 -22.05 -4.99 -3.91
N ASP A 123 -22.78 -6.08 -4.09
CA ASP A 123 -23.55 -6.40 -5.29
C ASP A 123 -24.91 -6.97 -4.87
N ASP A 124 -26.00 -6.34 -5.30
CA ASP A 124 -27.38 -6.67 -4.92
C ASP A 124 -27.60 -6.86 -3.39
N GLY A 125 -26.98 -5.98 -2.59
CA GLY A 125 -27.05 -6.03 -1.11
C GLY A 125 -26.24 -7.16 -0.47
N GLN A 126 -25.47 -7.93 -1.26
CA GLN A 126 -24.55 -8.96 -0.77
C GLN A 126 -23.12 -8.46 -0.83
N GLN A 127 -22.33 -8.82 0.18
CA GLN A 127 -20.91 -8.50 0.21
C GLN A 127 -20.15 -9.35 -0.82
N VAL A 128 -19.41 -8.69 -1.72
CA VAL A 128 -18.55 -9.35 -2.71
C VAL A 128 -17.07 -9.10 -2.40
N VAL A 129 -16.22 -10.07 -2.76
CA VAL A 129 -14.77 -10.02 -2.52
C VAL A 129 -14.03 -10.05 -3.86
N PHE A 130 -13.12 -9.11 -4.06
CA PHE A 130 -12.22 -9.07 -5.21
C PHE A 130 -10.77 -9.21 -4.75
N TYR A 131 -10.01 -10.10 -5.38
CA TYR A 131 -8.59 -10.27 -5.11
C TYR A 131 -7.75 -9.78 -6.29
N ARG A 132 -6.64 -9.12 -6.00
CA ARG A 132 -5.64 -8.73 -7.00
C ARG A 132 -4.26 -9.21 -6.58
N PHE A 133 -3.58 -9.90 -7.49
CA PHE A 133 -2.19 -10.29 -7.34
C PHE A 133 -1.32 -9.50 -8.33
N LEU A 134 -0.25 -8.89 -7.84
CA LEU A 134 0.74 -8.19 -8.66
C LEU A 134 2.09 -8.85 -8.48
N CYS A 135 2.72 -9.23 -9.59
CA CYS A 135 4.11 -9.67 -9.62
C CYS A 135 4.97 -8.56 -10.24
N LEU A 136 5.97 -8.08 -9.51
CA LEU A 136 6.80 -6.94 -9.91
C LEU A 136 8.19 -7.36 -10.44
N SER A 137 8.50 -8.66 -10.46
CA SER A 137 9.70 -9.25 -11.05
C SER A 137 9.57 -10.75 -11.24
#